data_AF-A0A1A0WYD9-F1
#
_entry.id   AF-A0A1A0WYD9-F1
#
_cell.length_a   1.000
_cell.length_b   1.000
_cell.length_c   1.000
_cell.angle_alpha   90.00
_cell.angle_beta   90.00
_cell.angle_gamma   90.00
#
_symmetry.space_group_name_H-M   'P 1'
#
loop_
_entity.id
_entity.type
_entity.pdbx_description
1 polymer ?
#
loop_
_entity_poly.entity_id
_entity_poly.type
_entity_poly.pdbx_seq_one_letter_code
_entity_poly.pdbx_strand_id
1 'polypeptide(L)' 'MAYQLNCPCGEMIAAVDEDFIGAVGSHLASAHPGRSYTENEIMMLAMPIPDRVVHTRGEAGAQSARGGVRHT' A
#
# COMPACT_ATOMS: atom_id res chain seq x y z
N MET A 1 1.14 -6.25 -11.86
CA MET A 1 0.84 -6.80 -10.51
C MET A 1 1.29 -5.77 -9.50
N ALA A 2 0.63 -5.68 -8.35
CA ALA A 2 0.87 -4.61 -7.41
C ALA A 2 1.26 -5.12 -6.04
N TYR A 3 1.90 -4.23 -5.28
CA TYR A 3 2.42 -4.51 -3.96
C TYR A 3 1.90 -3.51 -2.95
N GLN A 4 1.64 -4.01 -1.76
CA GLN A 4 1.22 -3.22 -0.61
C GLN A 4 2.17 -3.47 0.55
N LEU A 5 2.60 -2.40 1.20
CA LEU A 5 3.38 -2.46 2.42
C LEU A 5 2.74 -1.59 3.49
N ASN A 6 2.60 -2.18 4.67
CA ASN A 6 2.11 -1.51 5.85
C ASN A 6 3.31 -1.06 6.67
N CYS A 7 3.55 0.26 6.71
CA CYS A 7 4.61 0.82 7.51
C CYS A 7 4.19 0.80 8.99
N PRO A 8 5.07 0.39 9.93
CA PRO A 8 4.78 0.48 11.36
C PRO A 8 4.55 1.91 11.87
N CYS A 9 4.86 2.92 11.05
CA CYS A 9 4.53 4.31 11.26
C CYS A 9 3.03 4.65 11.09
N GLY A 10 2.23 3.72 10.55
CA GLY A 10 0.80 3.89 10.27
C GLY A 10 0.47 4.28 8.83
N GLU A 11 1.49 4.51 7.99
CA GLU A 11 1.29 4.78 6.57
C GLU A 11 1.16 3.49 5.77
N MET A 12 0.26 3.49 4.78
CA MET A 12 0.02 2.33 3.94
C MET A 12 0.38 2.67 2.51
N ILE A 13 1.42 2.02 1.99
CA ILE A 13 1.96 2.29 0.66
C ILE A 13 1.49 1.16 -0.25
N ALA A 14 0.72 1.50 -1.27
CA ALA A 14 0.28 0.56 -2.30
C ALA A 14 0.60 1.17 -3.66
N ALA A 15 1.31 0.42 -4.49
CA ALA A 15 1.71 0.85 -5.82
C ALA A 15 1.90 -0.36 -6.73
N VAL A 16 1.97 -0.11 -8.03
CA VAL A 16 2.37 -1.10 -9.02
C VAL A 16 3.85 -1.44 -8.84
N ASP A 17 4.26 -2.66 -9.21
CA ASP A 17 5.63 -3.16 -9.07
C ASP A 17 6.70 -2.15 -9.50
N GLU A 18 6.51 -1.51 -10.66
CA GLU A 18 7.44 -0.52 -11.23
C GLU A 18 7.62 0.75 -10.38
N ASP A 19 6.56 1.18 -9.68
CA ASP A 19 6.56 2.42 -8.88
C ASP A 19 6.75 2.16 -7.38
N PHE A 20 6.58 0.92 -6.93
CA PHE A 20 6.50 0.58 -5.52
C PHE A 20 7.79 0.85 -4.76
N ILE A 21 8.94 0.50 -5.34
CA ILE A 21 10.24 0.78 -4.73
C ILE A 21 10.47 2.28 -4.60
N GLY A 22 10.13 3.06 -5.63
CA GLY A 22 10.24 4.52 -5.61
C GLY A 22 9.32 5.15 -4.56
N ALA A 23 8.08 4.68 -4.46
CA ALA A 23 7.11 5.15 -3.49
C ALA A 23 7.57 4.88 -2.04
N VAL A 24 8.04 3.66 -1.76
CA VAL A 24 8.57 3.30 -0.43
C VAL A 24 9.84 4.09 -0.11
N GLY A 25 10.77 4.21 -1.05
CA GLY A 25 12.01 4.98 -0.87
C GLY A 25 11.74 6.46 -0.56
N SER A 26 10.81 7.08 -1.27
CA SER A 26 10.41 8.47 -1.05
C SER A 26 9.77 8.67 0.34
N HIS A 27 8.92 7.73 0.76
CA HIS A 27 8.36 7.73 2.12
C HIS A 27 9.46 7.60 3.18
N LEU A 28 10.40 6.67 3.03
CA LEU A 28 11.52 6.48 3.97
C LEU A 28 12.39 7.72 4.07
N ALA A 29 12.76 8.33 2.95
CA ALA A 29 13.56 9.55 2.92
C ALA A 29 12.85 10.73 3.62
N SER A 30 11.52 10.81 3.51
CA SER A 30 10.73 11.90 4.09
C SER A 30 10.37 11.68 5.56
N ALA A 31 9.92 10.49 5.93
CA ALA A 31 9.40 10.18 7.26
C ALA A 31 10.47 9.63 8.22
N HIS A 32 11.51 8.99 7.68
CA HIS A 32 12.51 8.27 8.45
C HIS A 32 13.95 8.57 7.96
N PRO A 33 14.45 9.81 8.14
CA PRO A 33 15.84 10.12 7.84
C PRO A 33 16.77 9.28 8.74
N GLY A 34 17.37 8.24 8.17
CA GLY A 34 18.23 7.28 8.88
C GLY A 34 17.79 5.82 8.79
N ARG A 35 16.63 5.52 8.17
CA ARG A 35 16.25 4.14 7.83
C ARG A 35 16.18 4.00 6.31
N SER A 36 17.04 3.13 5.78
CA SER A 36 17.03 2.72 4.38
C SER A 36 16.83 1.22 4.33
N TYR A 37 15.78 0.79 3.66
CA TYR A 37 15.62 -0.62 3.29
C TYR A 37 16.13 -0.79 1.87
N THR A 38 16.81 -1.91 1.63
CA THR A 38 17.17 -2.30 0.26
C THR A 38 15.92 -2.74 -0.49
N GLU A 39 15.99 -2.71 -1.83
CA GLU A 39 14.90 -3.13 -2.70
C GLU A 39 14.37 -4.54 -2.36
N ASN A 40 15.29 -5.47 -2.10
CA ASN A 40 14.95 -6.82 -1.70
C ASN A 40 14.22 -6.88 -0.34
N GLU A 41 14.66 -6.10 0.65
CA GLU A 41 13.97 -6.03 1.95
C GLU A 41 12.57 -5.45 1.80
N ILE A 42 12.41 -4.41 0.98
CA ILE A 42 11.11 -3.80 0.67
C ILE A 42 10.18 -4.86 0.04
N MET A 43 10.67 -5.63 -0.92
CA MET A 43 9.91 -6.70 -1.57
C MET A 43 9.59 -7.87 -0.63
N MET A 44 10.45 -8.20 0.34
CA MET A 44 10.16 -9.22 1.35
C MET A 44 9.08 -8.80 2.34
N LEU A 45 8.93 -7.50 2.59
CA LEU A 45 7.90 -6.92 3.46
C LEU A 45 6.59 -6.64 2.71
N ALA A 46 6.62 -6.66 1.38
CA ALA A 46 5.49 -6.37 0.53
C ALA A 46 4.51 -7.55 0.46
N MET A 47 3.22 -7.22 0.41
CA MET A 47 2.13 -8.15 0.19
C MET A 47 1.61 -8.00 -1.24
N PRO A 48 1.54 -9.08 -2.04
CA PRO A 48 1.02 -9.02 -3.38
C PRO A 48 -0.49 -8.77 -3.36
N ILE A 49 -0.93 -7.77 -4.14
CA ILE A 49 -2.33 -7.39 -4.28
C ILE A 49 -2.70 -7.28 -5.76
N PRO A 50 -3.97 -7.52 -6.13
CA PRO A 50 -4.41 -7.35 -7.50
C PRO A 50 -4.38 -5.87 -7.90
N ASP A 51 -3.84 -5.57 -9.07
CA ASP A 51 -3.63 -4.20 -9.58
C ASP A 51 -4.87 -3.30 -9.45
N ARG A 52 -6.05 -3.85 -9.74
CA ARG A 52 -7.35 -3.18 -9.63
C ARG A 52 -7.67 -2.56 -8.25
N VAL A 53 -6.93 -2.91 -7.20
CA VAL A 53 -7.13 -2.36 -5.84
C VAL A 53 -6.11 -1.28 -5.46
N VAL A 54 -5.11 -1.02 -6.30
CA VAL A 54 -4.20 0.11 -6.12
C VAL A 54 -4.94 1.38 -6.51
N HIS A 55 -5.62 1.95 -5.53
CA HIS A 55 -6.10 3.31 -5.61
C HIS A 55 -5.11 4.16 -4.82
N THR A 56 -4.48 5.13 -5.48
CA THR A 56 -3.61 6.12 -4.83
C THR A 56 -4.39 6.71 -3.66
N ARG A 57 -3.97 6.40 -2.42
CA ARG A 57 -4.70 6.82 -1.23
C ARG A 57 -4.43 8.30 -0.94
N GLY A 58 -5.14 9.16 -1.66
CA GLY A 58 -5.57 10.47 -1.18
C GLY A 58 -6.89 10.39 -0.38
N GLU A 59 -7.65 9.31 -0.55
CA GLU A 59 -9.03 9.24 -0.06
C GLU A 59 -9.18 8.10 0.98
N ALA A 60 -9.47 8.50 2.22
CA ALA A 60 -9.88 7.59 3.26
C ALA A 60 -11.23 6.92 2.92
N GLY A 61 -11.27 5.59 2.97
CA GLY A 61 -12.40 4.80 3.48
C GLY A 61 -13.74 4.88 2.76
N ALA A 62 -14.13 3.79 2.10
CA ALA A 62 -15.53 3.34 2.06
C ALA A 62 -15.66 1.86 1.63
N GLN A 63 -15.02 0.95 2.36
CA GLN A 63 -15.40 -0.47 2.30
C GLN A 63 -16.38 -0.76 3.45
N SER A 64 -17.62 -0.28 3.33
CA SER A 64 -18.76 -0.73 4.15
C SER A 64 -20.09 -0.11 3.69
N ALA A 65 -20.86 -0.85 2.89
CA ALA A 65 -22.33 -0.81 2.85
C ALA A 65 -22.81 -2.01 2.01
N ARG A 66 -23.09 -3.16 2.65
CA ARG A 66 -24.45 -3.67 2.91
C ARG A 66 -25.35 -3.73 1.66
N GLY A 67 -25.55 -4.95 1.16
CA GLY A 67 -26.56 -5.30 0.17
C GLY A 67 -27.23 -6.64 0.49
N GLY A 68 -27.74 -6.79 1.71
CA GLY A 68 -28.59 -7.92 2.07
C GLY A 68 -29.98 -7.74 1.46
N VAL A 69 -30.26 -8.42 0.35
CA VAL A 69 -31.63 -8.58 -0.14
C VAL A 69 -32.30 -9.66 0.70
N ARG A 70 -33.26 -9.26 1.53
CA ARG A 70 -34.31 -10.13 2.06
C ARG A 70 -35.57 -9.71 1.31
N HIS A 71 -35.94 -10.47 0.27
CA HIS A 71 -37.27 -10.39 -0.30
C HIS A 71 -38.20 -11.29 0.53
N THR A 72 -39.37 -10.74 0.78
CA THR A 72 -40.50 -11.22 1.58
C THR A 72 -41.00 -12.59 1.17
#